data_AF-K9KDT1-F1
#
_entry.id   AF-K9KDT1-F1
#
_cell.length_a   1.000
_cell.length_b   1.000
_cell.length_c   1.000
_cell.angle_alpha   90.00
_cell.angle_beta   90.00
_cell.angle_gamma   90.00
#
_symmetry.space_group_name_H-M   'P 1'
#
loop_
_entity.id
_entity.type
_entity.pdbx_description
1 polymer ?
#
loop_
_entity_poly.entity_id
_entity_poly.type
_entity_poly.pdbx_seq_one_letter_code
_entity_poly.pdbx_strand_id
1 'polypeptide(L)'
;DSSLVCSRYLQYCRAANLYLDLRNIQRNHDRFKEDFFQSGEIGGHCKLDIRTLMSEGQRKSPLQSWFAELQSYTQLPFRPIEDAKCDIVIEKPTYFMKLDAGVNMYHHFCDFINLYITQHVNNSFSTDVHIVMWDTSSYGYGDLFSDTWKAFTDYDVIHLKTYDSKRVCFKEAVFSLLPRMRYGLFYNTPLISGCQNTGLFRAFSQHVLHGLNITQEGPKDGKIRVTILARSTEYRKILNQNELVNALKTVSTFEVQIVDYKYKQLGFLDQLRITHNTDIF
;
A
#
# COMPACT_ATOMS: atom_id res chain seq x y z
N ASP A 1 16.53 -24.07 -1.00
CA ASP A 1 15.86 -24.32 0.30
C ASP A 1 14.96 -23.14 0.67
N SER A 2 13.85 -23.33 1.37
CA SER A 2 12.89 -22.25 1.66
C SER A 2 13.20 -21.52 2.97
N SER A 3 12.58 -20.35 3.20
CA SER A 3 12.61 -19.68 4.51
C SER A 3 11.35 -18.86 4.76
N LEU A 4 11.00 -18.65 6.04
CA LEU A 4 10.01 -17.67 6.49
C LEU A 4 10.58 -16.91 7.70
N VAL A 5 10.72 -15.60 7.57
CA VAL A 5 11.24 -14.71 8.63
C VAL A 5 10.23 -13.60 8.86
N CYS A 6 9.75 -13.46 10.09
CA CYS A 6 8.71 -12.51 10.45
C CYS A 6 9.13 -11.58 11.58
N SER A 7 8.61 -10.36 11.56
CA SER A 7 8.60 -9.50 12.73
C SER A 7 7.62 -10.03 13.78
N ARG A 8 7.69 -9.47 14.99
CA ARG A 8 6.71 -9.70 16.04
C ARG A 8 5.28 -9.49 15.52
N TYR A 9 4.37 -10.33 15.97
CA TYR A 9 2.96 -10.39 15.60
C TYR A 9 2.69 -10.59 14.10
N LEU A 10 3.68 -11.03 13.33
CA LEU A 10 3.59 -11.23 11.89
C LEU A 10 3.10 -9.96 11.16
N GLN A 11 3.56 -8.79 11.61
CA GLN A 11 3.20 -7.51 10.98
C GLN A 11 3.93 -7.30 9.65
N TYR A 12 5.07 -7.95 9.49
CA TYR A 12 5.89 -8.00 8.29
C TYR A 12 6.56 -9.36 8.23
N CYS A 13 6.63 -9.97 7.05
CA CYS A 13 7.37 -11.20 6.84
C CYS A 13 8.10 -11.20 5.49
N ARG A 14 9.18 -11.95 5.41
CA ARG A 14 9.86 -12.33 4.17
C ARG A 14 9.83 -13.84 4.02
N ALA A 15 9.61 -14.30 2.80
CA ALA A 15 9.70 -15.71 2.47
C ALA A 15 10.55 -15.92 1.22
N ALA A 16 11.35 -16.98 1.23
CA ALA A 16 12.10 -17.45 0.08
C ALA A 16 11.58 -18.82 -0.35
N ASN A 17 11.41 -19.03 -1.65
CA ASN A 17 10.84 -20.24 -2.24
C ASN A 17 9.50 -20.62 -1.58
N LEU A 18 8.58 -19.65 -1.52
CA LEU A 18 7.24 -19.78 -0.97
C LEU A 18 6.35 -20.56 -1.93
N TYR A 19 5.61 -21.54 -1.41
CA TYR A 19 4.59 -22.31 -2.11
C TYR A 19 3.19 -21.84 -1.72
N LEU A 20 2.33 -21.61 -2.72
CA LEU A 20 0.88 -21.40 -2.56
C LEU A 20 0.12 -22.39 -3.46
N ASP A 21 -0.81 -23.15 -2.89
CA ASP A 21 -1.76 -24.00 -3.61
C ASP A 21 -3.13 -23.32 -3.64
N LEU A 22 -3.51 -22.81 -4.81
CA LEU A 22 -4.77 -22.10 -5.02
C LEU A 22 -5.77 -22.94 -5.82
N ARG A 23 -5.55 -24.26 -5.96
CA ARG A 23 -6.37 -25.12 -6.82
C ARG A 23 -7.81 -25.31 -6.33
N ASN A 24 -7.99 -25.38 -5.01
CA ASN A 24 -9.28 -25.73 -4.41
C ASN A 24 -9.92 -24.56 -3.63
N ILE A 25 -9.51 -23.34 -3.94
CA ILE A 25 -9.95 -22.14 -3.22
C ILE A 25 -11.40 -21.79 -3.58
N GLN A 26 -12.21 -21.56 -2.56
CA GLN A 26 -13.58 -21.06 -2.70
C GLN A 26 -13.66 -19.63 -2.18
N ARG A 27 -13.83 -18.69 -3.12
CA ARG A 27 -13.95 -17.25 -2.83
C ARG A 27 -15.39 -16.89 -2.50
N ASN A 28 -15.56 -16.00 -1.53
CA ASN A 28 -16.84 -15.39 -1.18
C ASN A 28 -16.69 -13.86 -1.19
N HIS A 29 -17.52 -13.16 -0.44
CA HIS A 29 -17.48 -11.69 -0.34
C HIS A 29 -16.51 -11.17 0.73
N ASP A 30 -15.84 -12.05 1.48
CA ASP A 30 -14.86 -11.67 2.49
C ASP A 30 -13.50 -11.39 1.85
N ARG A 31 -13.02 -10.15 2.02
CA ARG A 31 -11.75 -9.67 1.45
C ARG A 31 -10.53 -10.24 2.15
N PHE A 32 -10.68 -10.67 3.40
CA PHE A 32 -9.59 -11.16 4.25
C PHE A 32 -10.01 -12.38 5.06
N LYS A 33 -10.53 -13.39 4.37
CA LYS A 33 -10.99 -14.64 4.96
C LYS A 33 -9.83 -15.32 5.71
N GLU A 34 -9.97 -15.52 7.02
CA GLU A 34 -8.87 -16.01 7.88
C GLU A 34 -8.51 -17.49 7.65
N ASP A 35 -9.46 -18.31 7.22
CA ASP A 35 -9.32 -19.76 6.95
C ASP A 35 -9.15 -20.04 5.44
N PHE A 36 -8.59 -19.07 4.71
CA PHE A 36 -8.45 -19.14 3.25
C PHE A 36 -7.51 -20.26 2.79
N PHE A 37 -6.45 -20.55 3.55
CA PHE A 37 -5.52 -21.66 3.29
C PHE A 37 -5.58 -22.72 4.39
N GLN A 38 -5.65 -23.97 3.98
CA GLN A 38 -5.54 -25.15 4.83
C GLN A 38 -4.08 -25.62 4.95
N SER A 39 -3.84 -26.57 5.85
CA SER A 39 -2.52 -27.18 6.04
C SER A 39 -2.01 -27.77 4.71
N GLY A 40 -0.77 -27.43 4.35
CA GLY A 40 -0.13 -27.86 3.11
C GLY A 40 -0.41 -26.97 1.90
N GLU A 41 -1.34 -26.01 1.98
CA GLU A 41 -1.66 -25.10 0.87
C GLU A 41 -0.79 -23.83 0.86
N ILE A 42 -0.15 -23.50 1.98
CA ILE A 42 0.86 -22.45 2.07
C ILE A 42 2.07 -22.99 2.84
N GLY A 43 3.28 -22.81 2.34
CA GLY A 43 4.45 -23.39 3.00
C GLY A 43 5.76 -23.26 2.25
N GLY A 44 6.75 -24.01 2.73
CA GLY A 44 8.09 -24.09 2.16
C GLY A 44 8.86 -25.27 2.72
N HIS A 45 9.96 -25.65 2.06
CA HIS A 45 10.89 -26.65 2.57
C HIS A 45 11.83 -25.99 3.58
N CYS A 46 11.40 -25.89 4.84
CA CYS A 46 12.22 -25.38 5.93
C CYS A 46 11.72 -25.90 7.28
N LYS A 47 12.60 -25.97 8.28
CA LYS A 47 12.19 -26.31 9.65
C LYS A 47 11.34 -25.18 10.24
N LEU A 48 10.08 -25.48 10.57
CA LEU A 48 9.17 -24.52 11.17
C LEU A 48 9.07 -24.72 12.69
N ASP A 49 9.29 -23.66 13.45
CA ASP A 49 8.91 -23.62 14.86
C ASP A 49 7.44 -23.22 15.01
N ILE A 50 6.58 -24.23 14.96
CA ILE A 50 5.12 -24.04 15.07
C ILE A 50 4.70 -23.42 16.39
N ARG A 51 5.44 -23.67 17.49
CA ARG A 51 5.08 -23.13 18.81
C ARG A 51 5.31 -21.63 18.82
N THR A 52 6.46 -21.18 18.31
CA THR A 52 6.76 -19.75 18.17
C THR A 52 5.78 -19.07 17.23
N LEU A 53 5.51 -19.65 16.05
CA LEU A 53 4.53 -19.11 15.10
C LEU A 53 3.15 -18.88 15.76
N MET A 54 2.59 -19.92 16.38
CA MET A 54 1.27 -19.84 17.02
C MET A 54 1.25 -18.86 18.20
N SER A 55 2.40 -18.63 18.85
CA SER A 55 2.51 -17.67 19.94
C SER A 55 2.46 -16.21 19.51
N GLU A 56 2.50 -15.88 18.21
CA GLU A 56 2.48 -14.50 17.71
C GLU A 56 1.07 -14.01 17.29
N GLY A 57 0.03 -14.83 17.53
CA GLY A 57 -1.34 -14.55 17.12
C GLY A 57 -2.10 -13.49 17.93
N GLN A 58 -1.49 -12.82 18.92
CA GLN A 58 -2.22 -11.92 19.83
C GLN A 58 -2.79 -10.67 19.15
N ARG A 59 -2.26 -10.28 17.98
CA ARG A 59 -2.76 -9.14 17.19
C ARG A 59 -3.43 -9.58 15.88
N LYS A 60 -3.97 -10.81 15.83
CA LYS A 60 -4.71 -11.31 14.67
C LYS A 60 -5.86 -10.36 14.34
N SER A 61 -5.77 -9.73 13.18
CA SER A 61 -6.80 -8.89 12.58
C SER A 61 -6.42 -8.63 11.13
N PRO A 62 -7.39 -8.62 10.19
CA PRO A 62 -7.15 -8.54 8.75
C PRO A 62 -6.07 -7.55 8.32
N LEU A 63 -6.17 -6.30 8.78
CA LEU A 63 -5.27 -5.20 8.39
C LEU A 63 -4.23 -4.85 9.46
N GLN A 64 -3.98 -5.75 10.43
CA GLN A 64 -3.00 -5.52 11.50
C GLN A 64 -1.92 -6.58 11.60
N SER A 65 -2.17 -7.79 11.09
CA SER A 65 -1.26 -8.93 11.12
C SER A 65 -1.49 -9.87 9.93
N TRP A 66 -0.42 -10.53 9.47
CA TRP A 66 -0.45 -11.65 8.52
C TRP A 66 -0.65 -13.01 9.18
N PHE A 67 -0.89 -13.04 10.50
CA PHE A 67 -1.01 -14.27 11.25
C PHE A 67 -2.14 -15.16 10.72
N ALA A 68 -3.29 -14.60 10.34
CA ALA A 68 -4.41 -15.39 9.84
C ALA A 68 -4.04 -16.17 8.57
N GLU A 69 -3.24 -15.59 7.69
CA GLU A 69 -2.79 -16.19 6.43
C GLU A 69 -1.66 -17.19 6.64
N LEU A 70 -0.80 -16.95 7.64
CA LEU A 70 0.42 -17.72 7.87
C LEU A 70 0.30 -18.75 8.99
N GLN A 71 -0.78 -18.78 9.77
CA GLN A 71 -1.00 -19.78 10.83
C GLN A 71 -1.06 -21.22 10.28
N SER A 72 -1.45 -21.40 9.01
CA SER A 72 -1.44 -22.70 8.31
C SER A 72 -0.15 -22.96 7.53
N TYR A 73 0.87 -22.10 7.65
CA TYR A 73 2.16 -22.30 7.00
C TYR A 73 2.75 -23.65 7.40
N THR A 74 3.07 -24.46 6.40
CA THR A 74 3.45 -25.86 6.57
C THR A 74 4.90 -26.09 6.16
N GLN A 75 5.63 -26.85 6.98
CA GLN A 75 6.90 -27.44 6.57
C GLN A 75 6.63 -28.52 5.52
N LEU A 76 7.00 -28.25 4.27
CA LEU A 76 6.75 -29.15 3.15
C LEU A 76 7.85 -30.23 3.08
N PRO A 77 7.52 -31.47 2.70
CA PRO A 77 8.48 -32.56 2.55
C PRO A 77 9.22 -32.55 1.20
N PHE A 78 9.06 -31.47 0.42
CA PHE A 78 9.63 -31.28 -0.91
C PHE A 78 10.07 -29.84 -1.09
N ARG A 79 11.05 -29.60 -1.97
CA ARG A 79 11.48 -28.26 -2.37
C ARG A 79 10.56 -27.73 -3.47
N PRO A 80 9.78 -26.66 -3.23
CA PRO A 80 8.69 -26.28 -4.15
C PRO A 80 9.13 -26.03 -5.59
N ILE A 81 10.26 -25.34 -5.79
CA ILE A 81 10.75 -24.95 -7.12
C ILE A 81 11.66 -26.05 -7.68
N GLU A 82 12.65 -26.50 -6.92
CA GLU A 82 13.67 -27.44 -7.38
C GLU A 82 13.09 -28.82 -7.72
N ASP A 83 12.06 -29.27 -6.99
CA ASP A 83 11.38 -30.54 -7.26
C ASP A 83 10.16 -30.36 -8.20
N ALA A 84 10.06 -29.21 -8.89
CA ALA A 84 9.05 -28.85 -9.88
C ALA A 84 7.60 -29.08 -9.41
N LYS A 85 7.25 -28.57 -8.23
CA LYS A 85 5.93 -28.79 -7.60
C LYS A 85 4.90 -27.70 -7.87
N CYS A 86 5.31 -26.61 -8.52
CA CYS A 86 4.45 -25.50 -8.90
C CYS A 86 4.14 -25.49 -10.39
N ASP A 87 2.94 -25.05 -10.74
CA ASP A 87 2.50 -24.84 -12.12
C ASP A 87 3.09 -23.53 -12.70
N ILE A 88 3.30 -22.54 -11.82
CA ILE A 88 3.95 -21.26 -12.16
C ILE A 88 5.02 -20.93 -11.12
N VAL A 89 6.17 -20.43 -11.58
CA VAL A 89 7.21 -19.88 -10.72
C VAL A 89 7.35 -18.39 -11.01
N ILE A 90 7.19 -17.57 -9.97
CA ILE A 90 7.38 -16.12 -10.01
C ILE A 90 8.81 -15.82 -9.56
N GLU A 91 9.64 -15.48 -10.54
CA GLU A 91 11.06 -15.17 -10.37
C GLU A 91 11.29 -13.78 -9.78
N LYS A 92 10.41 -12.83 -10.08
CA LYS A 92 10.53 -11.44 -9.61
C LYS A 92 10.14 -11.31 -8.14
N PRO A 93 10.83 -10.44 -7.36
CA PRO A 93 10.43 -10.15 -5.99
C PRO A 93 8.98 -9.68 -5.94
N THR A 94 8.19 -10.27 -5.05
CA THR A 94 6.76 -10.01 -4.95
C THR A 94 6.40 -9.44 -3.58
N TYR A 95 5.66 -8.34 -3.56
CA TYR A 95 5.07 -7.78 -2.36
C TYR A 95 3.60 -8.16 -2.28
N PHE A 96 3.22 -8.91 -1.25
CA PHE A 96 1.83 -9.12 -0.89
C PHE A 96 1.33 -7.94 -0.05
N MET A 97 0.21 -7.36 -0.48
CA MET A 97 -0.40 -6.20 0.18
C MET A 97 -1.88 -6.42 0.44
N LYS A 98 -2.32 -6.19 1.68
CA LYS A 98 -3.75 -6.03 1.99
C LYS A 98 -4.08 -4.54 2.00
N LEU A 99 -4.98 -4.13 1.11
CA LEU A 99 -5.32 -2.73 0.92
C LEU A 99 -6.52 -2.31 1.77
N ASP A 100 -6.47 -1.13 2.38
CA ASP A 100 -7.58 -0.60 3.20
C ASP A 100 -8.78 -0.22 2.31
N ALA A 101 -8.70 0.91 1.58
CA ALA A 101 -9.78 1.37 0.71
C ALA A 101 -9.33 2.34 -0.40
N GLY A 102 -9.33 1.87 -1.65
CA GLY A 102 -8.86 2.62 -2.84
C GLY A 102 -9.80 3.74 -3.28
N VAL A 103 -10.99 3.85 -2.69
CA VAL A 103 -11.96 4.91 -2.98
C VAL A 103 -11.82 6.14 -2.07
N ASN A 104 -10.92 6.09 -1.08
CA ASN A 104 -10.71 7.18 -0.14
C ASN A 104 -9.22 7.41 0.13
N MET A 105 -8.70 8.56 -0.27
CA MET A 105 -7.27 8.90 -0.14
C MET A 105 -6.77 8.81 1.31
N TYR A 106 -7.58 9.19 2.31
CA TYR A 106 -7.17 9.07 3.71
C TYR A 106 -6.87 7.62 4.09
N HIS A 107 -7.69 6.67 3.63
CA HIS A 107 -7.47 5.25 3.87
C HIS A 107 -6.35 4.70 2.99
N HIS A 108 -6.38 4.99 1.69
CA HIS A 108 -5.42 4.45 0.74
C HIS A 108 -3.99 4.98 0.93
N PHE A 109 -3.84 6.18 1.50
CA PHE A 109 -2.54 6.72 1.89
C PHE A 109 -1.76 5.76 2.81
N CYS A 110 -2.47 5.05 3.71
CA CYS A 110 -1.89 4.05 4.57
C CYS A 110 -1.21 2.93 3.78
N ASP A 111 -1.79 2.53 2.64
CA ASP A 111 -1.27 1.45 1.83
C ASP A 111 0.08 1.85 1.21
N PHE A 112 0.16 3.07 0.65
CA PHE A 112 1.39 3.59 0.03
C PHE A 112 2.51 3.86 1.04
N ILE A 113 2.21 4.52 2.17
CA ILE A 113 3.25 4.81 3.17
C ILE A 113 3.79 3.52 3.79
N ASN A 114 2.93 2.53 4.07
CA ASN A 114 3.39 1.26 4.61
C ASN A 114 4.17 0.45 3.57
N LEU A 115 3.86 0.53 2.28
CA LEU A 115 4.71 -0.06 1.23
C LEU A 115 6.10 0.60 1.17
N TYR A 116 6.15 1.93 1.21
CA TYR A 116 7.43 2.66 1.25
C TYR A 116 8.28 2.27 2.47
N ILE A 117 7.67 2.18 3.65
CA ILE A 117 8.38 1.72 4.86
C ILE A 117 8.77 0.24 4.73
N THR A 118 7.94 -0.58 4.10
CA THR A 118 8.27 -1.99 3.82
C THR A 118 9.52 -2.08 2.96
N GLN A 119 9.68 -1.25 1.93
CA GLN A 119 10.90 -1.20 1.11
C GLN A 119 12.13 -0.75 1.92
N HIS A 120 11.97 0.18 2.87
CA HIS A 120 13.03 0.56 3.81
C HIS A 120 13.44 -0.60 4.71
N VAL A 121 12.48 -1.26 5.38
CA VAL A 121 12.73 -2.39 6.28
C VAL A 121 13.36 -3.56 5.52
N ASN A 122 12.91 -3.81 4.29
CA ASN A 122 13.42 -4.87 3.44
C ASN A 122 14.73 -4.51 2.72
N ASN A 123 15.13 -3.23 2.76
CA ASN A 123 16.24 -2.65 2.01
C ASN A 123 16.20 -2.95 0.50
N SER A 124 15.07 -2.63 -0.14
CA SER A 124 14.75 -3.09 -1.50
C SER A 124 13.98 -2.04 -2.30
N PHE A 125 14.67 -0.97 -2.66
CA PHE A 125 14.15 0.08 -3.54
C PHE A 125 14.36 -0.31 -5.00
N SER A 126 13.27 -0.72 -5.65
CA SER A 126 13.22 -1.02 -7.08
C SER A 126 11.77 -0.94 -7.54
N THR A 127 11.54 -0.50 -8.78
CA THR A 127 10.27 -0.61 -9.48
C THR A 127 10.13 -1.95 -10.24
N ASP A 128 11.24 -2.69 -10.40
CA ASP A 128 11.23 -4.04 -10.99
C ASP A 128 10.78 -5.10 -9.97
N VAL A 129 9.55 -4.96 -9.48
CA VAL A 129 8.94 -5.82 -8.45
C VAL A 129 7.45 -6.01 -8.74
N HIS A 130 6.89 -7.17 -8.41
CA HIS A 130 5.45 -7.36 -8.47
C HIS A 130 4.78 -6.90 -7.18
N ILE A 131 3.62 -6.27 -7.31
CA ILE A 131 2.70 -6.03 -6.19
C ILE A 131 1.49 -6.93 -6.40
N VAL A 132 1.27 -7.86 -5.47
CA VAL A 132 0.10 -8.73 -5.45
C VAL A 132 -0.85 -8.24 -4.37
N MET A 133 -2.02 -7.74 -4.78
CA MET A 133 -3.10 -7.42 -3.88
C MET A 133 -3.67 -8.71 -3.30
N TRP A 134 -3.46 -8.87 -2.00
CA TRP A 134 -4.01 -9.93 -1.18
C TRP A 134 -5.47 -9.62 -0.84
N ASP A 135 -6.35 -10.06 -1.73
CA ASP A 135 -7.80 -10.01 -1.56
C ASP A 135 -8.35 -11.41 -1.80
N THR A 136 -8.99 -11.99 -0.77
CA THR A 136 -9.57 -13.34 -0.82
C THR A 136 -10.97 -13.35 -1.44
N SER A 137 -11.58 -12.18 -1.66
CA SER A 137 -12.93 -12.09 -2.19
C SER A 137 -12.97 -12.34 -3.70
N SER A 138 -14.18 -12.53 -4.23
CA SER A 138 -14.44 -12.60 -5.67
C SER A 138 -14.56 -11.21 -6.32
N TYR A 139 -14.71 -10.15 -5.52
CA TYR A 139 -14.99 -8.81 -6.03
C TYR A 139 -13.84 -8.16 -6.82
N GLY A 140 -14.19 -7.16 -7.62
CA GLY A 140 -13.22 -6.21 -8.16
C GLY A 140 -12.78 -5.23 -7.07
N TYR A 141 -11.66 -4.56 -7.30
CA TYR A 141 -11.19 -3.49 -6.42
C TYR A 141 -11.22 -2.18 -7.18
N GLY A 142 -11.98 -1.21 -6.67
CA GLY A 142 -12.00 0.14 -7.20
C GLY A 142 -10.86 0.95 -6.58
N ASP A 143 -9.94 1.40 -7.42
CA ASP A 143 -8.81 2.23 -7.02
C ASP A 143 -8.85 3.55 -7.77
N LEU A 144 -9.15 4.64 -7.04
CA LEU A 144 -9.23 5.99 -7.61
C LEU A 144 -7.87 6.67 -7.68
N PHE A 145 -6.82 6.04 -7.17
CA PHE A 145 -5.47 6.60 -7.03
C PHE A 145 -4.41 5.64 -7.57
N SER A 146 -4.81 4.75 -8.48
CA SER A 146 -3.97 3.70 -9.06
C SER A 146 -2.72 4.23 -9.76
N ASP A 147 -2.74 5.50 -10.22
CA ASP A 147 -1.54 6.16 -10.75
C ASP A 147 -0.37 6.15 -9.75
N THR A 148 -0.62 6.16 -8.45
CA THR A 148 0.40 6.14 -7.40
C THR A 148 1.28 4.89 -7.45
N TRP A 149 0.75 3.74 -7.92
CA TRP A 149 1.51 2.49 -8.00
C TRP A 149 2.74 2.60 -8.90
N LYS A 150 2.73 3.51 -9.88
CA LYS A 150 3.87 3.79 -10.77
C LYS A 150 5.11 4.29 -10.02
N ALA A 151 4.95 4.81 -8.81
CA ALA A 151 6.09 5.16 -7.95
C ALA A 151 6.77 3.93 -7.31
N PHE A 152 6.10 2.78 -7.28
CA PHE A 152 6.53 1.58 -6.55
C PHE A 152 6.80 0.38 -7.46
N THR A 153 6.21 0.33 -8.65
CA THR A 153 6.35 -0.80 -9.58
C THR A 153 6.18 -0.35 -11.03
N ASP A 154 6.91 -1.00 -11.94
CA ASP A 154 6.76 -0.87 -13.39
C ASP A 154 5.63 -1.75 -13.96
N TYR A 155 4.93 -2.48 -13.10
CA TYR A 155 3.90 -3.48 -13.45
C TYR A 155 2.53 -3.12 -12.88
N ASP A 156 1.47 -3.63 -13.52
CA ASP A 156 0.13 -3.52 -12.96
C ASP A 156 0.01 -4.31 -11.63
N VAL A 157 -0.81 -3.80 -10.71
CA VAL A 157 -1.14 -4.52 -9.47
C VAL A 157 -1.85 -5.82 -9.80
N ILE A 158 -1.27 -6.93 -9.39
CA ILE A 158 -1.78 -8.27 -9.65
C ILE A 158 -2.79 -8.63 -8.56
N HIS A 159 -3.99 -9.05 -8.95
CA HIS A 159 -4.93 -9.60 -7.98
C HIS A 159 -4.55 -11.04 -7.63
N LEU A 160 -4.62 -11.43 -6.35
CA LEU A 160 -4.35 -12.82 -5.93
C LEU A 160 -5.17 -13.85 -6.72
N LYS A 161 -6.42 -13.51 -7.10
CA LYS A 161 -7.31 -14.37 -7.90
C LYS A 161 -6.81 -14.70 -9.31
N THR A 162 -5.83 -13.97 -9.84
CA THR A 162 -5.16 -14.30 -11.11
C THR A 162 -4.44 -15.65 -11.04
N TYR A 163 -4.12 -16.11 -9.83
CA TYR A 163 -3.45 -17.37 -9.57
C TYR A 163 -4.40 -18.52 -9.18
N ASP A 164 -5.71 -18.30 -9.19
CA ASP A 164 -6.68 -19.35 -8.87
C ASP A 164 -6.52 -20.57 -9.81
N SER A 165 -6.86 -21.75 -9.29
CA SER A 165 -6.73 -23.04 -9.98
C SER A 165 -5.29 -23.51 -10.22
N LYS A 166 -4.29 -22.88 -9.59
CA LYS A 166 -2.86 -23.18 -9.81
C LYS A 166 -2.08 -23.33 -8.51
N ARG A 167 -0.96 -24.03 -8.59
CA ARG A 167 0.12 -23.98 -7.60
C ARG A 167 1.14 -22.96 -8.04
N VAL A 168 1.42 -21.98 -7.21
CA VAL A 168 2.33 -20.87 -7.53
C VAL A 168 3.46 -20.84 -6.52
N CYS A 169 4.68 -20.80 -7.05
CA CYS A 169 5.88 -20.63 -6.27
C CYS A 169 6.38 -19.20 -6.44
N PHE A 170 6.80 -18.56 -5.35
CA PHE A 170 7.46 -17.25 -5.37
C PHE A 170 8.89 -17.44 -4.89
N LYS A 171 9.88 -17.07 -5.72
CA LYS A 171 11.28 -17.12 -5.30
C LYS A 171 11.53 -16.21 -4.11
N GLU A 172 11.05 -14.98 -4.18
CA GLU A 172 11.11 -14.00 -3.09
C GLU A 172 9.73 -13.37 -2.90
N ALA A 173 9.23 -13.41 -1.68
CA ALA A 173 7.97 -12.82 -1.28
C ALA A 173 8.11 -11.98 -0.02
N VAL A 174 7.47 -10.82 0.00
CA VAL A 174 7.40 -9.90 1.13
C VAL A 174 5.94 -9.70 1.50
N PHE A 175 5.58 -10.05 2.72
CA PHE A 175 4.31 -9.71 3.33
C PHE A 175 4.45 -8.31 3.93
N SER A 176 3.86 -7.31 3.27
CA SER A 176 4.12 -5.90 3.57
C SER A 176 3.62 -5.49 4.96
N LEU A 177 4.15 -4.38 5.48
CA LEU A 177 3.50 -3.71 6.61
C LEU A 177 2.05 -3.36 6.26
N LEU A 178 1.16 -3.45 7.26
CA LEU A 178 -0.29 -3.40 7.07
C LEU A 178 -0.88 -2.03 7.46
N PRO A 179 -1.95 -1.57 6.80
CA PRO A 179 -2.42 -0.20 6.91
C PRO A 179 -2.99 0.17 8.28
N ARG A 180 -3.45 -0.81 9.08
CA ARG A 180 -4.11 -0.57 10.37
C ARG A 180 -3.39 -1.21 11.55
N MET A 181 -2.09 -1.52 11.43
CA MET A 181 -1.30 -2.04 12.55
C MET A 181 -1.51 -1.22 13.83
N ARG A 182 -1.65 -1.90 14.98
CA ARG A 182 -1.71 -1.23 16.27
C ARG A 182 -0.37 -0.56 16.57
N TYR A 183 -0.40 0.73 16.89
CA TYR A 183 0.78 1.60 16.95
C TYR A 183 1.53 1.69 15.61
N GLY A 184 0.84 1.43 14.50
CA GLY A 184 1.34 1.62 13.15
C GLY A 184 1.44 3.09 12.78
N LEU A 185 1.97 3.36 11.59
CA LEU A 185 2.17 4.70 11.06
C LEU A 185 0.92 5.19 10.31
N PHE A 186 0.57 6.48 10.47
CA PHE A 186 -0.63 7.15 9.98
C PHE A 186 -1.95 6.81 10.73
N TYR A 187 -2.63 5.70 10.41
CA TYR A 187 -4.04 5.50 10.86
C TYR A 187 -4.17 5.28 12.38
N ASN A 188 -3.25 4.52 12.97
CA ASN A 188 -3.26 4.13 14.39
C ASN A 188 -2.02 4.63 15.14
N THR A 189 -1.42 5.73 14.65
CA THR A 189 -0.27 6.34 15.31
C THR A 189 -0.72 7.10 16.55
N PRO A 190 -0.18 6.81 17.75
CA PRO A 190 -0.43 7.64 18.91
C PRO A 190 0.15 9.04 18.66
N LEU A 191 -0.68 10.08 18.81
CA LEU A 191 -0.21 11.45 18.79
C LEU A 191 0.45 11.78 20.13
N ILE A 192 1.77 11.68 20.17
CA ILE A 192 2.57 12.00 21.34
C ILE A 192 2.93 13.49 21.29
N SER A 193 2.61 14.22 22.35
CA SER A 193 2.95 15.64 22.48
C SER A 193 4.46 15.85 22.34
N GLY A 194 4.87 16.87 21.58
CA GLY A 194 6.27 17.20 21.33
C GLY A 194 6.92 16.50 20.14
N CYS A 195 6.27 15.52 19.51
CA CYS A 195 6.75 14.93 18.27
C CYS A 195 6.41 15.82 17.06
N GLN A 196 7.45 16.35 16.40
CA GLN A 196 7.33 17.19 15.20
C GLN A 196 8.49 16.92 14.25
N ASN A 197 8.38 17.40 13.00
CA ASN A 197 9.47 17.37 12.00
C ASN A 197 9.98 15.97 11.62
N THR A 198 9.11 14.95 11.58
CA THR A 198 9.51 13.63 11.08
C THR A 198 9.95 13.72 9.61
N GLY A 199 11.17 13.26 9.32
CA GLY A 199 11.69 13.18 7.97
C GLY A 199 10.98 12.13 7.11
N LEU A 200 10.26 11.18 7.72
CA LEU A 200 9.66 10.04 7.03
C LEU A 200 8.60 10.46 6.00
N PHE A 201 7.63 11.28 6.40
CA PHE A 201 6.58 11.72 5.47
C PHE A 201 7.12 12.65 4.39
N ARG A 202 8.15 13.45 4.70
CA ARG A 202 8.85 14.26 3.70
C ARG A 202 9.55 13.38 2.66
N ALA A 203 10.31 12.38 3.11
CA ALA A 203 11.01 11.45 2.23
C ALA A 203 10.03 10.61 1.38
N PHE A 204 8.93 10.15 1.98
CA PHE A 204 7.85 9.48 1.26
C PHE A 204 7.24 10.38 0.18
N SER A 205 6.91 11.63 0.51
CA SER A 205 6.37 12.58 -0.46
C SER A 205 7.34 12.79 -1.63
N GLN A 206 8.64 12.98 -1.35
CA GLN A 206 9.67 13.12 -2.38
C GLN A 206 9.79 11.86 -3.25
N HIS A 207 9.75 10.67 -2.64
CA HIS A 207 9.80 9.40 -3.35
C HIS A 207 8.63 9.25 -4.33
N VAL A 208 7.40 9.49 -3.86
CA VAL A 208 6.20 9.39 -4.71
C VAL A 208 6.24 10.42 -5.84
N LEU A 209 6.53 11.69 -5.53
CA LEU A 209 6.57 12.75 -6.55
C LEU A 209 7.65 12.47 -7.61
N HIS A 210 8.82 12.00 -7.19
CA HIS A 210 9.88 11.59 -8.11
C HIS A 210 9.45 10.42 -9.00
N GLY A 211 8.89 9.35 -8.43
CA GLY A 211 8.43 8.18 -9.17
C GLY A 211 7.28 8.48 -10.15
N LEU A 212 6.46 9.50 -9.86
CA LEU A 212 5.38 9.97 -10.73
C LEU A 212 5.83 11.05 -11.73
N ASN A 213 7.12 11.41 -11.74
CA ASN A 213 7.67 12.49 -12.55
C ASN A 213 6.92 13.82 -12.36
N ILE A 214 6.59 14.15 -11.11
CA ILE A 214 5.99 15.42 -10.72
C ILE A 214 7.10 16.32 -10.20
N THR A 215 7.36 17.39 -10.93
CA THR A 215 8.44 18.33 -10.64
C THR A 215 7.93 19.57 -9.90
N GLN A 216 8.82 20.17 -9.14
CA GLN A 216 8.62 21.46 -8.50
C GLN A 216 9.09 22.56 -9.47
N GLU A 217 8.24 23.56 -9.73
CA GLU A 217 8.48 24.64 -10.69
C GLU A 217 9.29 25.81 -10.10
N GLY A 218 10.13 25.56 -9.10
CA GLY A 218 10.87 26.59 -8.38
C GLY A 218 9.98 27.53 -7.57
N PRO A 219 10.59 28.41 -6.77
CA PRO A 219 9.93 29.63 -6.32
C PRO A 219 9.77 30.58 -7.52
N LYS A 220 8.62 31.24 -7.63
CA LYS A 220 8.41 32.31 -8.60
C LYS A 220 8.88 33.63 -7.99
N ASP A 221 9.70 34.39 -8.72
CA ASP A 221 10.24 35.64 -8.20
C ASP A 221 9.13 36.66 -7.87
N GLY A 222 9.15 37.18 -6.65
CA GLY A 222 8.15 38.12 -6.14
C GLY A 222 6.70 37.61 -6.10
N LYS A 223 6.47 36.29 -6.21
CA LYS A 223 5.12 35.69 -6.25
C LYS A 223 4.95 34.57 -5.23
N ILE A 224 3.74 34.46 -4.68
CA ILE A 224 3.30 33.37 -3.81
C ILE A 224 2.07 32.73 -4.45
N ARG A 225 2.13 31.43 -4.75
CA ARG A 225 1.04 30.65 -5.33
C ARG A 225 0.09 30.22 -4.22
N VAL A 226 -1.14 30.74 -4.28
CA VAL A 226 -2.21 30.44 -3.33
C VAL A 226 -3.26 29.61 -4.04
N THR A 227 -3.50 28.39 -3.56
CA THR A 227 -4.52 27.49 -4.11
C THR A 227 -5.65 27.34 -3.13
N ILE A 228 -6.86 27.72 -3.53
CA ILE A 228 -8.06 27.52 -2.72
C ILE A 228 -8.76 26.25 -3.17
N LEU A 229 -8.88 25.28 -2.26
CA LEU A 229 -9.68 24.08 -2.48
C LEU A 229 -11.17 24.40 -2.29
N ALA A 230 -11.87 24.64 -3.39
CA ALA A 230 -13.32 24.68 -3.41
C ALA A 230 -13.89 23.30 -3.09
N ARG A 231 -15.03 23.28 -2.39
CA ARG A 231 -15.77 22.05 -2.09
C ARG A 231 -17.19 22.17 -2.58
N SER A 232 -17.50 21.53 -3.70
CA SER A 232 -18.85 21.52 -4.30
C SER A 232 -19.85 20.56 -3.63
N THR A 233 -19.66 20.26 -2.34
CA THR A 233 -20.61 19.49 -1.52
C THR A 233 -21.62 20.40 -0.83
N GLU A 234 -22.78 19.91 -0.44
CA GLU A 234 -23.81 20.71 0.24
C GLU A 234 -23.30 21.38 1.54
N TYR A 235 -22.54 20.65 2.37
CA TYR A 235 -22.23 21.07 3.74
C TYR A 235 -20.86 21.72 3.95
N ARG A 236 -19.96 21.69 2.96
CA ARG A 236 -18.55 22.12 3.13
C ARG A 236 -18.15 23.30 2.24
N LYS A 237 -19.13 24.02 1.69
CA LYS A 237 -18.87 25.19 0.84
C LYS A 237 -18.26 26.32 1.67
N ILE A 238 -17.29 27.03 1.09
CA ILE A 238 -16.82 28.30 1.62
C ILE A 238 -17.88 29.35 1.24
N LEU A 239 -18.65 29.84 2.22
CA LEU A 239 -19.83 30.67 1.98
C LEU A 239 -19.49 31.98 1.24
N ASN A 240 -18.34 32.57 1.55
CA ASN A 240 -17.85 33.81 0.95
C ASN A 240 -16.64 33.59 0.02
N GLN A 241 -16.56 32.42 -0.66
CA GLN A 241 -15.40 32.07 -1.50
C GLN A 241 -15.04 33.17 -2.51
N ASN A 242 -16.03 33.76 -3.18
CA ASN A 242 -15.80 34.81 -4.17
C ASN A 242 -15.21 36.07 -3.54
N GLU A 243 -15.68 36.46 -2.35
CA GLU A 243 -15.15 37.61 -1.61
C GLU A 243 -13.70 37.36 -1.21
N LEU A 244 -13.41 36.17 -0.65
CA LEU A 244 -12.05 35.77 -0.25
C LEU A 244 -11.08 35.79 -1.45
N VAL A 245 -11.48 35.18 -2.58
CA VAL A 245 -10.66 35.14 -3.79
C VAL A 245 -10.41 36.54 -4.33
N ASN A 246 -11.45 37.38 -4.37
CA ASN A 246 -11.33 38.75 -4.86
C ASN A 246 -10.39 39.56 -3.96
N ALA A 247 -10.49 39.41 -2.64
CA ALA A 247 -9.59 40.06 -1.69
C ALA A 247 -8.13 39.62 -1.89
N LEU A 248 -7.87 38.31 -2.01
CA LEU A 248 -6.53 37.78 -2.23
C LEU A 248 -5.93 38.27 -3.57
N LYS A 249 -6.74 38.38 -4.62
CA LYS A 249 -6.31 38.89 -5.93
C LYS A 249 -5.94 40.37 -5.92
N THR A 250 -6.32 41.15 -4.90
CA THR A 250 -5.88 42.55 -4.77
C THR A 250 -4.42 42.69 -4.36
N VAL A 251 -3.84 41.62 -3.78
CA VAL A 251 -2.44 41.58 -3.36
C VAL A 251 -1.58 41.17 -4.55
N SER A 252 -0.77 42.10 -5.07
CA SER A 252 0.04 41.89 -6.28
C SER A 252 1.06 40.74 -6.18
N THR A 253 1.47 40.38 -4.96
CA THR A 253 2.35 39.23 -4.68
C THR A 253 1.64 37.88 -4.83
N PHE A 254 0.30 37.81 -4.74
CA PHE A 254 -0.42 36.54 -4.79
C PHE A 254 -0.80 36.14 -6.21
N GLU A 255 -0.51 34.88 -6.55
CA GLU A 255 -1.05 34.18 -7.72
C GLU A 255 -2.12 33.20 -7.23
N VAL A 256 -3.39 33.61 -7.33
CA VAL A 256 -4.51 32.89 -6.71
C VAL A 256 -5.25 32.03 -7.73
N GLN A 257 -5.39 30.74 -7.43
CA GLN A 257 -6.23 29.82 -8.19
C GLN A 257 -7.25 29.12 -7.29
N ILE A 258 -8.36 28.68 -7.89
CA ILE A 258 -9.38 27.87 -7.23
C ILE A 258 -9.40 26.52 -7.92
N VAL A 259 -9.39 25.45 -7.13
CA VAL A 259 -9.49 24.08 -7.63
C VAL A 259 -10.57 23.32 -6.90
N ASP A 260 -11.25 22.42 -7.60
CA ASP A 260 -12.19 21.46 -7.02
C ASP A 260 -11.69 20.06 -7.36
N TYR A 261 -11.21 19.33 -6.35
CA TYR A 261 -10.66 17.97 -6.50
C TYR A 261 -11.76 16.91 -6.59
N LYS A 262 -12.77 17.19 -7.42
CA LYS A 262 -13.89 16.31 -7.65
C LYS A 262 -13.49 15.17 -8.57
N TYR A 263 -13.87 13.96 -8.16
CA TYR A 263 -13.63 12.75 -8.93
C TYR A 263 -14.13 12.88 -10.38
N LYS A 264 -13.31 12.43 -11.33
CA LYS A 264 -13.49 12.53 -12.80
C LYS A 264 -13.44 13.95 -13.40
N GLN A 265 -13.36 15.00 -12.59
CA GLN A 265 -13.21 16.37 -13.11
C GLN A 265 -11.74 16.79 -13.22
N LEU A 266 -10.91 16.35 -12.26
CA LEU A 266 -9.48 16.58 -12.26
C LEU A 266 -8.74 15.28 -11.95
N GLY A 267 -7.83 14.88 -12.83
CA GLY A 267 -7.03 13.66 -12.67
C GLY A 267 -6.16 13.71 -11.42
N PHE A 268 -5.89 12.56 -10.81
CA PHE A 268 -5.13 12.52 -9.54
C PHE A 268 -3.71 13.08 -9.69
N LEU A 269 -3.02 12.79 -10.81
CA LEU A 269 -1.69 13.36 -11.08
C LEU A 269 -1.72 14.90 -11.18
N ASP A 270 -2.79 15.48 -11.73
CA ASP A 270 -2.92 16.94 -11.80
C ASP A 270 -3.20 17.55 -10.42
N GLN A 271 -3.98 16.87 -9.57
CA GLN A 271 -4.16 17.26 -8.16
C GLN A 271 -2.81 17.31 -7.44
N LEU A 272 -1.95 16.30 -7.63
CA LEU A 272 -0.61 16.27 -7.06
C LEU A 272 0.29 17.38 -7.62
N ARG A 273 0.28 17.61 -8.93
CA ARG A 273 1.05 18.71 -9.57
C ARG A 273 0.67 20.07 -9.01
N ILE A 274 -0.62 20.35 -8.90
CA ILE A 274 -1.14 21.59 -8.31
C ILE A 274 -0.72 21.70 -6.85
N THR A 275 -0.97 20.65 -6.05
CA THR A 275 -0.65 20.65 -4.61
C THR A 275 0.85 20.86 -4.38
N HIS A 276 1.70 20.15 -5.13
CA HIS A 276 3.15 20.25 -4.99
C HIS A 276 3.71 21.61 -5.38
N ASN A 277 3.06 22.29 -6.32
CA ASN A 277 3.41 23.63 -6.80
C ASN A 277 2.57 24.73 -6.14
N THR A 278 2.00 24.46 -4.97
CA THR A 278 1.30 25.45 -4.15
C THR A 278 2.19 25.87 -2.99
N ASP A 279 2.30 27.17 -2.74
CA ASP A 279 3.05 27.69 -1.60
C ASP A 279 2.14 27.84 -0.36
N ILE A 280 0.86 28.19 -0.57
CA ILE A 280 -0.19 28.25 0.47
C ILE A 280 -1.46 27.54 -0.05
N PHE A 281 -1.89 26.50 0.66
CA PHE A 281 -3.07 25.68 0.32
C PHE A 281 -4.17 25.80 1.38
#